data_AF-A0AAD7G3K9-F1
#
_entry.id   AF-A0AAD7G3K9-F1
#
_cell.length_a   1.000
_cell.length_b   1.000
_cell.length_c   1.000
_cell.angle_alpha   90.00
_cell.angle_beta   90.00
_cell.angle_gamma   90.00
#
_symmetry.space_group_name_H-M   'P 1'
#
loop_
_entity.id
_entity.type
_entity.pdbx_description
1 polymer ?
#
loop_
_entity_poly.entity_id
_entity_poly.type
_entity_poly.pdbx_seq_one_letter_code
_entity_poly.pdbx_strand_id
1 'polypeptide(L)'
;MPGQSNINEYHRRAPKPRIRSTPLLPASEIGVILPADVPIDFFTPEFYNALPLKERARYVNIGVAFPLAEFAFNKKHEDWKTMGKKRFMFIHGNDVLEEYDIPKAQEINGIPDSDVDNDEEVEINLENTDDDEDEEMDVDAELNSED
;
A
#
# COMPACT_ATOMS: atom_id res chain seq x y z
N MET A 1 -79.56 48.93 -19.65
CA MET A 1 -78.57 49.12 -18.56
C MET A 1 -77.74 47.84 -18.42
N PRO A 2 -76.42 47.95 -18.18
CA PRO A 2 -75.46 46.84 -18.21
C PRO A 2 -75.16 46.25 -16.81
N GLY A 3 -74.45 45.11 -16.81
CA GLY A 3 -73.73 44.55 -15.65
C GLY A 3 -74.58 43.61 -14.79
N GLN A 4 -74.13 42.44 -14.37
CA GLN A 4 -72.81 42.15 -13.82
C GLN A 4 -72.37 40.71 -14.14
N SER A 5 -71.17 40.59 -14.66
CA SER A 5 -70.42 39.34 -14.82
C SER A 5 -69.95 38.83 -13.46
N ASN A 6 -70.47 37.67 -13.03
CA ASN A 6 -69.95 36.94 -11.87
C ASN A 6 -68.65 36.23 -12.26
N ILE A 7 -67.53 36.90 -11.98
CA ILE A 7 -66.19 36.30 -12.03
C ILE A 7 -65.99 35.56 -10.71
N ASN A 8 -66.09 34.22 -10.75
CA ASN A 8 -65.65 33.37 -9.65
C ASN A 8 -64.12 33.45 -9.55
N GLU A 9 -63.65 34.34 -8.68
CA GLU A 9 -62.24 34.54 -8.39
C GLU A 9 -61.72 33.37 -7.54
N TYR A 10 -61.19 32.35 -8.21
CA TYR A 10 -60.51 31.24 -7.55
C TYR A 10 -59.22 31.75 -6.90
N HIS A 11 -59.27 32.06 -5.60
CA HIS A 11 -58.08 32.28 -4.78
C HIS A 11 -57.25 31.00 -4.71
N ARG A 12 -56.30 30.82 -5.64
CA ARG A 12 -55.26 29.80 -5.51
C ARG A 12 -54.42 30.14 -4.30
N ARG A 13 -54.55 29.34 -3.22
CA ARG A 13 -53.69 29.45 -2.05
C ARG A 13 -52.25 29.21 -2.50
N ALA A 14 -51.37 30.19 -2.26
CA ALA A 14 -49.95 30.04 -2.55
C ALA A 14 -49.39 28.83 -1.77
N PRO A 15 -48.53 28.00 -2.39
CA PRO A 15 -47.92 26.87 -1.70
C PRO A 15 -47.08 27.38 -0.52
N LYS A 16 -47.34 26.84 0.67
CA LYS A 16 -46.55 27.16 1.85
C LYS A 16 -45.11 26.68 1.65
N PRO A 17 -44.08 27.51 1.94
CA PRO A 17 -42.70 27.09 1.78
C PRO A 17 -42.39 25.93 2.74
N ARG A 18 -41.88 24.81 2.21
CA ARG A 18 -41.29 23.75 3.04
C ARG A 18 -39.92 24.21 3.51
N ILE A 19 -39.82 24.55 4.79
CA ILE A 19 -38.53 24.78 5.43
C ILE A 19 -37.91 23.40 5.71
N ARG A 20 -36.88 23.03 4.95
CA ARG A 20 -36.05 21.86 5.27
C ARG A 20 -34.99 22.30 6.26
N SER A 21 -35.17 21.95 7.53
CA SER A 21 -34.11 22.03 8.54
C SER A 21 -33.35 20.71 8.53
N THR A 22 -32.22 20.64 7.84
CA THR A 22 -31.29 19.51 7.99
C THR A 22 -30.54 19.70 9.31
N PRO A 23 -30.68 18.80 10.31
CA PRO A 23 -29.82 18.86 11.48
C PRO A 23 -28.38 18.67 11.02
N LEU A 24 -27.48 19.54 11.51
CA LEU A 24 -26.05 19.35 11.28
C LEU A 24 -25.66 18.05 11.99
N LEU A 25 -25.21 17.06 11.22
CA LEU A 25 -24.56 15.89 11.79
C LEU A 25 -23.30 16.37 12.52
N PRO A 26 -22.91 15.73 13.65
CA PRO A 26 -21.59 15.99 14.22
C PRO A 26 -20.53 15.73 13.15
N ALA A 27 -19.41 16.47 13.23
CA ALA A 27 -18.26 16.19 12.38
C ALA A 27 -17.87 14.72 12.58
N SER A 28 -17.83 13.93 11.51
CA SER A 28 -17.29 12.57 11.60
C SER A 28 -15.82 12.69 11.95
N GLU A 29 -15.37 11.94 12.95
CA GLU A 29 -13.95 11.66 13.08
C GLU A 29 -13.53 10.90 11.82
N ILE A 30 -12.56 11.44 11.08
CA ILE A 30 -11.93 10.71 9.99
C ILE A 30 -11.10 9.64 10.69
N GLY A 31 -11.63 8.42 10.77
CA GLY A 31 -10.83 7.27 11.20
C GLY A 31 -9.70 7.09 10.21
N VAL A 32 -8.47 7.34 10.63
CA VAL A 32 -7.27 7.04 9.84
C VAL A 32 -7.02 5.54 10.00
N ILE A 33 -7.71 4.75 9.20
CA ILE A 33 -7.43 3.31 9.10
C ILE A 33 -6.07 3.19 8.41
N LEU A 34 -5.10 2.57 9.08
CA LEU A 34 -3.80 2.28 8.49
C LEU A 34 -3.95 1.19 7.42
N PRO A 35 -3.26 1.32 6.27
CA PRO A 35 -3.32 0.32 5.22
C PRO A 35 -2.78 -1.02 5.70
N ALA A 36 -3.51 -2.10 5.43
CA ALA A 36 -3.00 -3.46 5.60
C ALA A 36 -2.10 -3.85 4.42
N ASP A 37 -1.24 -4.85 4.63
CA ASP A 37 -0.45 -5.52 3.58
C ASP A 37 0.49 -4.63 2.77
N VAL A 38 0.88 -3.50 3.35
CA VAL A 38 1.92 -2.64 2.77
C VAL A 38 3.28 -2.92 3.41
N PRO A 39 4.36 -2.87 2.61
CA PRO A 39 5.74 -2.88 3.14
C PRO A 39 5.96 -1.80 4.19
N ILE A 40 6.85 -2.07 5.15
CA ILE A 40 7.07 -1.17 6.30
C ILE A 40 7.55 0.23 5.87
N ASP A 41 8.28 0.30 4.76
CA ASP A 41 8.81 1.50 4.11
C ASP A 41 7.77 2.31 3.34
N PHE A 42 6.50 1.89 3.39
CA PHE A 42 5.37 2.77 3.08
C PHE A 42 5.27 3.93 4.07
N PHE A 43 5.68 3.71 5.32
CA PHE A 43 5.72 4.73 6.36
C PHE A 43 7.11 5.32 6.49
N THR A 44 7.21 6.58 6.93
CA THR A 44 8.49 7.10 7.39
C THR A 44 8.87 6.41 8.71
N PRO A 45 10.17 6.20 8.99
CA PRO A 45 10.62 5.64 10.26
C PRO A 45 10.05 6.39 11.46
N GLU A 46 10.04 7.73 11.39
CA GLU A 46 9.48 8.61 12.43
C GLU A 46 7.98 8.34 12.70
N PHE A 47 7.18 8.14 11.65
CA PHE A 47 5.76 7.85 11.79
C PHE A 47 5.55 6.45 12.36
N TYR A 48 6.22 5.45 11.80
CA TYR A 48 6.08 4.06 12.23
C TYR A 48 6.51 3.87 13.69
N ASN A 49 7.65 4.44 14.09
CA ASN A 49 8.19 4.31 15.44
C ASN A 49 7.31 5.01 16.49
N ALA A 50 6.49 5.99 16.08
CA ALA A 50 5.49 6.63 16.92
C ALA A 50 4.19 5.82 17.08
N LEU A 51 3.99 4.77 16.27
CA LEU A 51 2.79 3.94 16.34
C LEU A 51 2.75 3.10 17.63
N PRO A 52 1.55 2.82 18.16
CA PRO A 52 1.38 1.85 19.24
C PRO A 52 1.96 0.49 18.87
N LEU A 53 2.46 -0.25 19.87
CA LEU A 53 3.03 -1.60 19.69
C LEU A 53 2.13 -2.53 18.85
N LYS A 54 0.81 -2.47 19.10
CA LYS A 54 -0.20 -3.26 18.38
C LYS A 54 -0.22 -2.96 16.88
N GLU A 55 -0.14 -1.69 16.48
CA GLU A 55 -0.12 -1.35 15.06
C GLU A 55 1.21 -1.74 14.41
N ARG A 56 2.33 -1.54 15.10
CA ARG A 56 3.65 -1.98 14.60
C ARG A 56 3.74 -3.49 14.40
N ALA A 57 3.15 -4.27 15.31
CA ALA A 57 3.15 -5.73 15.24
C ALA A 57 2.55 -6.27 13.93
N ARG A 58 1.62 -5.52 13.30
CA ARG A 58 0.98 -5.91 12.03
C ARG A 58 1.94 -5.97 10.85
N TYR A 59 3.07 -5.28 10.91
CA TYR A 59 3.99 -5.14 9.76
C TYR A 59 5.27 -5.97 9.88
N VAL A 60 5.46 -6.72 10.98
CA VAL A 60 6.72 -7.43 11.30
C VAL A 60 7.17 -8.40 10.21
N ASN A 61 6.23 -9.05 9.51
CA ASN A 61 6.53 -10.11 8.53
C ASN A 61 6.41 -9.66 7.06
N ILE A 62 6.03 -8.41 6.79
CA ILE A 62 5.75 -7.95 5.42
C ILE A 62 7.06 -7.66 4.66
N GLY A 63 8.05 -7.10 5.36
CA GLY A 63 9.35 -6.73 4.81
C GLY A 63 9.37 -5.32 4.21
N VAL A 64 10.31 -5.10 3.30
CA VAL A 64 10.65 -3.79 2.70
C VAL A 64 10.54 -3.88 1.18
N ALA A 65 10.12 -2.80 0.51
CA ALA A 65 10.06 -2.73 -0.96
C ALA A 65 11.20 -1.93 -1.61
N PHE A 66 11.75 -0.93 -0.92
CA PHE A 66 12.78 -0.02 -1.42
C PHE A 66 14.07 -0.14 -0.60
N PRO A 67 15.25 -0.07 -1.23
CA PRO A 67 16.49 0.04 -0.49
C PRO A 67 16.59 1.45 0.15
N LEU A 68 17.63 1.70 0.95
CA LEU A 68 17.90 3.03 1.47
C LEU A 68 17.89 4.09 0.36
N ALA A 69 17.48 5.31 0.71
CA ALA A 69 17.31 6.41 -0.23
C ALA A 69 18.57 6.66 -1.09
N GLU A 70 19.77 6.48 -0.52
CA GLU A 70 21.05 6.62 -1.21
C GLU A 70 21.20 5.67 -2.42
N PHE A 71 20.62 4.47 -2.33
CA PHE A 71 20.61 3.50 -3.42
C PHE A 71 19.39 3.68 -4.32
N ALA A 72 18.21 3.98 -3.74
CA ALA A 72 16.97 4.11 -4.50
C ALA A 72 17.01 5.21 -5.57
N PHE A 73 17.68 6.33 -5.28
CA PHE A 73 17.78 7.48 -6.20
C PHE A 73 19.06 7.48 -7.05
N ASN A 74 19.98 6.54 -6.82
CA ASN A 74 21.24 6.48 -7.55
C ASN A 74 21.12 5.55 -8.76
N LYS A 75 21.20 6.13 -9.97
CA LYS A 75 21.12 5.39 -11.24
C LYS A 75 22.19 4.31 -11.42
N LYS A 76 23.28 4.34 -10.64
CA LYS A 76 24.32 3.30 -10.66
C LYS A 76 23.96 2.06 -9.85
N HIS A 77 22.90 2.14 -9.04
CA HIS A 77 22.42 1.08 -8.17
C HIS A 77 20.96 0.79 -8.49
N GLU A 78 20.63 0.49 -9.75
CA GLU A 78 19.26 0.13 -10.16
C GLU A 78 19.03 -1.38 -10.17
N ASP A 79 20.08 -2.16 -9.89
CA ASP A 79 20.14 -3.62 -9.92
C ASP A 79 19.06 -4.26 -9.03
N TRP A 80 18.71 -3.58 -7.93
CA TRP A 80 17.69 -4.00 -6.99
C TRP A 80 16.29 -4.11 -7.61
N LYS A 81 15.99 -3.34 -8.67
CA LYS A 81 14.69 -3.38 -9.36
C LYS A 81 14.40 -4.71 -10.03
N THR A 82 15.46 -5.45 -10.39
CA THR A 82 15.37 -6.77 -11.03
C THR A 82 15.71 -7.91 -10.07
N MET A 83 16.04 -7.63 -8.81
CA MET A 83 16.34 -8.66 -7.82
C MET A 83 15.08 -9.36 -7.35
N GLY A 84 15.15 -10.68 -7.18
CA GLY A 84 14.10 -11.42 -6.48
C GLY A 84 14.03 -11.04 -4.99
N LYS A 85 12.82 -11.10 -4.41
CA LYS A 85 12.52 -10.68 -3.01
C LYS A 85 13.53 -11.20 -1.98
N LYS A 86 13.88 -12.48 -2.02
CA LYS A 86 14.84 -13.08 -1.06
C LYS A 86 16.23 -12.44 -1.14
N ARG A 87 16.74 -12.25 -2.36
CA ARG A 87 18.05 -11.64 -2.59
C ARG A 87 18.03 -10.16 -2.24
N PHE A 88 16.96 -9.46 -2.59
CA PHE A 88 16.76 -8.07 -2.21
C PHE A 88 16.78 -7.89 -0.69
N MET A 89 15.97 -8.66 0.05
CA MET A 89 15.92 -8.58 1.52
C MET A 89 17.27 -8.89 2.17
N PHE A 90 18.03 -9.84 1.62
CA PHE A 90 19.37 -10.16 2.12
C PHE A 90 20.39 -9.04 1.91
N ILE A 91 20.35 -8.36 0.76
CA ILE A 91 21.33 -7.33 0.39
C ILE A 91 20.97 -5.96 0.96
N HIS A 92 19.69 -5.58 0.90
CA HIS A 92 19.23 -4.22 1.23
C HIS A 92 18.21 -4.19 2.37
N GLY A 93 17.47 -5.27 2.59
CA GLY A 93 16.36 -5.28 3.53
C GLY A 93 16.79 -4.99 4.96
N ASN A 94 17.87 -5.61 5.43
CA ASN A 94 18.33 -5.44 6.82
C ASN A 94 18.71 -3.98 7.12
N ASP A 95 19.45 -3.32 6.22
CA ASP A 95 19.87 -1.92 6.41
C ASP A 95 18.67 -0.98 6.52
N VAL A 96 17.62 -1.22 5.76
CA VAL A 96 16.38 -0.42 5.85
C VAL A 96 15.61 -0.75 7.13
N LEU A 97 15.53 -2.03 7.52
CA LEU A 97 14.83 -2.45 8.74
C LEU A 97 15.47 -1.90 10.02
N GLU A 98 16.76 -1.57 10.02
CA GLU A 98 17.45 -0.95 11.16
C GLU A 98 16.91 0.45 11.51
N GLU A 99 16.24 1.14 10.59
CA GLU A 99 15.61 2.45 10.86
C GLU A 99 14.28 2.31 11.64
N TYR A 100 13.72 1.11 11.69
CA TYR A 100 12.41 0.84 12.29
C TYR A 100 12.54 0.12 13.62
N ASP A 101 11.79 0.58 14.62
CA ASP A 101 11.66 -0.09 15.91
C ASP A 101 10.68 -1.28 15.75
N ILE A 102 11.18 -2.40 15.22
CA ILE A 102 10.38 -3.60 14.97
C ILE A 102 10.15 -4.36 16.28
N PRO A 103 8.89 -4.63 16.65
CA PRO A 103 8.57 -5.39 17.86
C PRO A 103 9.19 -6.79 17.87
N LYS A 104 9.71 -7.22 19.02
CA LYS A 104 10.20 -8.58 19.21
C LYS A 104 9.05 -9.54 19.51
N ALA A 105 9.19 -10.81 19.14
CA ALA A 105 8.18 -11.84 19.39
C ALA A 105 7.69 -11.88 20.87
N GLN A 106 8.59 -11.63 21.83
CA GLN A 106 8.24 -11.59 23.26
C GLN A 106 7.28 -10.45 23.63
N GLU A 107 7.36 -9.32 22.91
CA GLU A 107 6.50 -8.15 23.12
C GLU A 107 5.12 -8.34 22.46
N ILE A 108 5.07 -9.13 21.38
CA ILE A 108 3.85 -9.42 20.61
C ILE A 108 2.97 -10.45 21.34
N ASN A 109 3.56 -11.42 22.04
CA ASN A 109 2.86 -12.49 22.76
C ASN A 109 1.84 -12.01 23.84
N GLY A 110 1.87 -10.73 24.21
CA GLY A 110 0.90 -10.13 25.12
C GLY A 110 -0.33 -9.53 24.45
N ILE A 111 -0.40 -9.52 23.12
CA ILE A 111 -1.50 -8.94 22.33
C ILE A 111 -2.46 -10.08 21.96
N PRO A 112 -3.77 -9.97 22.27
CA PRO A 112 -4.74 -11.01 21.92
C PRO A 112 -4.89 -11.14 20.39
N ASP A 113 -4.90 -12.37 19.86
CA ASP A 113 -4.96 -12.66 18.42
C ASP A 113 -6.19 -12.10 17.70
N SER A 114 -7.27 -11.77 18.42
CA SER A 114 -8.50 -11.17 17.85
C SER A 114 -8.32 -9.76 17.26
N ASP A 115 -7.11 -9.23 17.36
CA ASP A 115 -6.74 -7.87 17.02
C ASP A 115 -5.73 -7.80 15.85
N VAL A 116 -5.31 -8.96 15.33
CA VAL A 116 -4.36 -9.08 14.23
C VAL A 116 -5.10 -9.75 13.07
N ASP A 117 -5.77 -8.95 12.24
CA ASP A 117 -6.32 -9.41 10.95
C ASP A 117 -5.13 -9.79 10.06
N ASN A 118 -4.71 -11.07 10.14
CA ASN A 118 -3.64 -11.65 9.35
C ASN A 118 -4.29 -12.49 8.24
N ASP A 119 -4.80 -11.82 7.21
CA ASP A 119 -5.36 -12.49 6.04
C ASP A 119 -4.21 -12.96 5.12
N GLU A 120 -4.03 -14.28 5.12
CA GLU A 120 -3.44 -15.14 4.10
C GLU A 120 -1.91 -15.12 3.84
N GLU A 121 -1.27 -16.21 4.29
CA GLU A 121 -0.07 -16.77 3.69
C GLU A 121 -0.32 -17.03 2.20
N VAL A 122 0.35 -16.27 1.32
CA VAL A 122 0.43 -16.62 -0.10
C VAL A 122 1.41 -17.80 -0.26
N GLU A 123 0.88 -19.02 -0.23
CA GLU A 123 1.60 -20.23 -0.60
C GLU A 123 1.85 -20.20 -2.13
N ILE A 124 2.99 -19.62 -2.54
CA ILE A 124 3.42 -19.63 -3.94
C ILE A 124 3.95 -21.05 -4.23
N ASN A 125 3.09 -21.90 -4.79
CA ASN A 125 3.47 -23.19 -5.35
C ASN A 125 4.36 -22.96 -6.60
N LEU A 126 5.68 -22.93 -6.40
CA LEU A 126 6.68 -22.99 -7.47
C LEU A 126 6.82 -24.43 -7.94
N GLU A 127 5.83 -24.93 -8.66
CA GLU A 127 5.97 -26.16 -9.44
C GLU A 127 6.32 -25.78 -10.89
N ASN A 128 7.60 -26.01 -11.22
CA ASN A 128 8.17 -26.25 -12.55
C ASN A 128 8.14 -25.10 -13.58
N THR A 129 9.28 -24.41 -13.67
CA THR A 129 9.95 -24.16 -14.95
C THR A 129 11.46 -24.23 -14.70
N ASP A 130 11.95 -25.46 -14.50
CA ASP A 130 13.29 -25.83 -14.93
C ASP A 130 13.24 -25.86 -16.47
N ASP A 131 13.94 -24.93 -17.10
CA ASP A 131 14.38 -25.06 -18.49
C ASP A 131 15.86 -24.65 -18.49
N ASP A 132 16.65 -25.58 -17.96
CA ASP A 132 18.09 -25.66 -18.23
C ASP A 132 18.25 -25.89 -19.74
N GLU A 133 19.11 -25.12 -20.40
CA GLU A 133 20.08 -25.70 -21.36
C GLU A 133 21.20 -24.70 -21.64
N ASP A 134 22.38 -25.06 -21.13
CA ASP A 134 23.69 -24.54 -21.48
C ASP A 134 23.98 -24.67 -22.98
N GLU A 135 24.55 -23.65 -23.62
CA GLU A 135 25.41 -23.85 -24.80
C GLU A 135 26.57 -22.83 -24.79
N GLU A 136 27.69 -23.26 -24.21
CA GLU A 136 29.04 -22.73 -24.46
C GLU A 136 29.38 -22.88 -25.97
N MET A 137 29.69 -21.79 -26.66
CA MET A 137 30.34 -21.85 -27.98
C MET A 137 31.62 -21.02 -27.99
N ASP A 138 32.73 -21.71 -27.71
CA ASP A 138 34.06 -21.36 -28.18
C ASP A 138 34.07 -21.35 -29.72
N VAL A 139 34.41 -20.20 -30.30
CA VAL A 139 34.82 -20.12 -31.71
C VAL A 139 36.15 -19.38 -31.80
N ASP A 140 37.22 -20.17 -31.75
CA ASP A 140 38.54 -19.82 -32.26
C ASP A 140 38.41 -19.37 -33.73
N ALA A 141 38.75 -18.11 -34.00
CA ALA A 141 38.93 -17.61 -35.36
C ALA A 141 40.41 -17.69 -35.74
N GLU A 142 40.79 -18.82 -36.33
CA GLU A 142 42.05 -19.01 -37.05
C GLU A 142 42.19 -18.01 -38.23
N LEU A 143 43.42 -17.51 -38.37
CA LEU A 143 44.20 -17.37 -39.59
C LEU A 143 43.45 -17.10 -40.91
N ASN A 144 43.67 -15.91 -41.47
CA ASN A 144 43.88 -15.80 -42.91
C ASN A 144 45.21 -15.08 -43.18
N SER A 145 46.08 -15.80 -43.86
CA SER A 145 47.33 -15.37 -44.49
C SER A 145 47.07 -14.70 -45.85
N GLU A 146 48.12 -14.04 -46.35
CA GLU A 146 48.33 -13.51 -47.71
C GLU A 146 47.54 -12.23 -48.05
N ASP A 147 48.16 -11.11 -48.46
CA ASP A 147 49.35 -10.91 -49.31
C ASP A 147 50.07 -9.57 -48.94
#